data_AF-A0A126PFB4-F1
#
_entry.id   AF-A0A126PFB4-F1
#
_cell.length_a   1.000
_cell.length_b   1.000
_cell.length_c   1.000
_cell.angle_alpha   90.00
_cell.angle_beta   90.00
_cell.angle_gamma   90.00
#
_symmetry.space_group_name_H-M   'P 1'
#
loop_
_entity.id
_entity.type
_entity.pdbx_description
1 polymer ?
#
loop_
_entity_poly.entity_id
_entity_poly.type
_entity_poly.pdbx_seq_one_letter_code
_entity_poly.pdbx_strand_id
1 'polypeptide(L)' 'MRQLISQRKGIKLRQLHPGSDLVGEFGFEALDMVDIILEVESRFRLTIPDELPLRTPADFVAYLHRQLPPGAGTLPSP' A
#
# COMPACT_ATOMS: atom_id res chain seq x y z
N MET A 1 -0.52 4.13 -4.42
CA MET A 1 -0.57 3.93 -2.96
C MET A 1 -1.14 5.12 -2.17
N ARG A 2 -0.52 6.30 -2.22
CA ARG A 2 -0.97 7.48 -1.46
C ARG A 2 -2.45 7.87 -1.66
N GLN A 3 -2.98 7.69 -2.87
CA GLN A 3 -4.42 7.90 -3.17
C GLN A 3 -5.35 6.95 -2.41
N LEU A 4 -4.98 5.67 -2.29
CA LEU A 4 -5.77 4.65 -1.59
C LEU A 4 -5.89 4.98 -0.11
N ILE A 5 -4.77 5.34 0.51
CA ILE A 5 -4.69 5.72 1.93
C ILE A 5 -5.48 7.03 2.17
N SER A 6 -5.30 8.02 1.28
CA SER A 6 -6.04 9.29 1.33
C SER A 6 -7.57 9.09 1.27
N GLN A 7 -8.05 8.20 0.39
CA GLN A 7 -9.49 7.92 0.26
C GLN A 7 -10.08 7.20 1.48
N ARG A 8 -9.35 6.24 2.06
CA ARG A 8 -9.83 5.47 3.20
C ARG A 8 -9.98 6.29 4.48
N LYS A 9 -9.02 7.18 4.76
CA LYS A 9 -8.98 7.96 6.02
C LYS A 9 -9.34 9.43 5.87
N GLY A 10 -9.70 9.88 4.67
CA GLY A 10 -10.00 11.29 4.42
C GLY A 10 -8.79 12.23 4.58
N ILE A 11 -7.58 11.68 4.55
CA ILE A 11 -6.35 12.46 4.69
C ILE A 11 -6.08 13.18 3.38
N LYS A 12 -5.75 14.47 3.42
CA LYS A 12 -5.43 15.22 2.21
C LYS A 12 -4.15 14.65 1.58
N LEU A 13 -4.19 14.37 0.28
CA LEU A 13 -3.04 13.84 -0.47
C LEU A 13 -1.74 14.67 -0.29
N ARG A 14 -1.90 15.99 -0.11
CA ARG A 14 -0.80 16.93 0.14
C ARG A 14 -0.09 16.73 1.49
N GLN A 15 -0.76 16.12 2.46
CA GLN A 15 -0.21 15.83 3.78
C GLN A 15 0.48 14.45 3.81
N LEU A 16 0.21 13.58 2.83
CA LEU A 16 0.68 12.21 2.84
C LEU A 16 1.98 12.08 2.04
N HIS A 17 3.12 12.02 2.74
CA HIS A 17 4.42 11.79 2.13
C HIS A 17 4.69 10.30 1.94
N PRO A 18 5.57 9.90 0.98
CA PRO A 18 5.94 8.50 0.80
C PRO A 18 6.52 7.87 2.07
N GLY A 19 7.28 8.62 2.86
CA GLY A 19 7.87 8.17 4.12
C GLY A 19 7.04 8.51 5.37
N SER A 20 5.81 8.99 5.20
CA SER A 20 4.94 9.29 6.35
C SER A 20 4.62 8.01 7.12
N ASP A 21 4.88 8.01 8.43
CA ASP A 21 4.48 6.92 9.31
C ASP A 21 2.97 6.97 9.52
N LEU A 22 2.25 5.99 8.95
CA LEU A 22 0.80 5.93 9.05
C LEU A 22 0.34 5.75 10.51
N VAL A 23 1.09 4.97 11.30
CA VAL A 23 0.76 4.73 12.71
C VAL A 23 1.22 5.91 13.57
N GLY A 24 2.48 6.33 13.41
CA GLY A 24 3.10 7.36 14.24
C GLY A 24 2.64 8.79 13.96
N GLU A 25 2.47 9.17 12.69
CA GLU A 25 2.09 10.54 12.29
C GLU A 25 0.57 10.70 12.15
N PHE A 26 -0.11 9.67 11.66
CA PHE A 26 -1.55 9.74 11.34
C PHE A 26 -2.44 8.91 12.26
N GLY A 27 -1.87 8.18 13.21
CA GLY A 27 -2.63 7.43 14.20
C GLY A 27 -3.43 6.26 13.62
N PHE A 28 -2.96 5.66 12.52
CA PHE A 28 -3.60 4.46 11.97
C PHE A 28 -3.56 3.33 13.01
N GLU A 29 -4.73 2.76 13.29
CA GLU A 29 -4.85 1.61 14.17
C GLU A 29 -4.55 0.31 13.41
N ALA A 30 -4.34 -0.79 14.14
CA ALA A 30 -4.07 -2.09 13.52
C ALA A 30 -5.15 -2.50 12.52
N LEU A 31 -6.43 -2.22 12.81
CA LEU A 31 -7.54 -2.49 11.90
C LEU A 31 -7.46 -1.67 10.61
N ASP A 32 -6.98 -0.43 10.68
CA ASP A 32 -6.81 0.42 9.49
C ASP A 32 -5.70 -0.07 8.59
N MET A 33 -4.64 -0.61 9.20
CA MET A 33 -3.53 -1.22 8.49
C MET A 33 -3.99 -2.51 7.79
N VAL A 34 -4.76 -3.35 8.48
CA VAL A 34 -5.36 -4.56 7.90
C VAL A 34 -6.25 -4.20 6.71
N ASP A 35 -7.10 -3.18 6.83
CA ASP A 35 -7.95 -2.69 5.74
C ASP A 35 -7.15 -2.24 4.50
N ILE A 36 -6.03 -1.52 4.72
CA ILE A 36 -5.14 -1.12 3.63
C ILE A 36 -4.51 -2.35 2.97
N ILE A 37 -4.01 -3.29 3.78
CA ILE A 37 -3.36 -4.52 3.31
C ILE A 37 -4.34 -5.32 2.45
N LEU A 38 -5.53 -5.63 2.95
CA LEU A 38 -6.58 -6.37 2.23
C LEU A 38 -6.94 -5.73 0.89
N GLU A 39 -7.03 -4.39 0.86
CA GLU A 39 -7.31 -3.65 -0.38
C GLU A 39 -6.16 -3.79 -1.40
N VAL A 40 -4.91 -3.71 -0.95
CA VAL A 40 -3.72 -3.90 -1.80
C VAL A 40 -3.67 -5.33 -2.33
N GLU A 41 -3.84 -6.32 -1.47
CA GLU A 41 -3.91 -7.74 -1.85
C GLU A 41 -4.98 -7.99 -2.92
N SER A 42 -6.19 -7.47 -2.71
CA SER A 42 -7.31 -7.61 -3.64
C SER A 42 -7.01 -6.97 -5.00
N ARG A 43 -6.44 -5.75 -5.01
CA ARG A 43 -6.12 -4.99 -6.24
C ARG A 43 -4.99 -5.60 -7.06
N PHE A 44 -3.97 -6.10 -6.39
CA PHE A 44 -2.76 -6.62 -7.05
C PHE A 44 -2.71 -8.15 -7.10
N ARG A 45 -3.76 -8.83 -6.62
CA ARG A 45 -3.88 -10.30 -6.61
C ARG A 45 -2.66 -10.97 -5.98
N LEU A 46 -2.25 -10.47 -4.83
CA LEU A 46 -1.08 -10.94 -4.08
C LEU A 46 -1.43 -11.12 -2.60
N THR A 47 -0.51 -11.72 -1.85
CA THR A 47 -0.62 -11.87 -0.40
C THR A 47 0.55 -11.14 0.25
N ILE A 48 0.25 -10.36 1.28
CA ILE A 48 1.21 -9.63 2.10
C ILE A 48 1.34 -10.38 3.44
N PRO A 49 2.53 -10.90 3.78
CA PRO A 49 2.77 -11.49 5.10
C PRO A 49 2.53 -10.48 6.24
N ASP A 50 1.83 -10.91 7.29
CA ASP A 50 1.53 -10.09 8.47
C ASP A 50 2.78 -9.64 9.25
N GLU A 51 3.89 -10.38 9.12
CA GLU A 51 5.15 -10.09 9.82
C GLU A 51 5.93 -8.92 9.22
N LEU A 52 5.50 -8.39 8.07
CA LEU A 52 6.19 -7.29 7.41
C LEU A 52 5.91 -5.96 8.11
N PRO A 53 6.95 -5.17 8.47
CA PRO A 53 6.79 -3.90 9.15
C PRO A 53 6.38 -2.78 8.17
N LEU A 54 5.26 -2.95 7.46
CA LEU A 54 4.72 -1.95 6.55
C LEU A 54 4.16 -0.79 7.38
N ARG A 55 4.85 0.35 7.39
CA ARG A 55 4.44 1.53 8.17
C ARG A 55 4.23 2.76 7.32
N THR A 56 4.83 2.82 6.15
CA THR A 56 4.79 3.98 5.26
C THR A 56 4.22 3.62 3.90
N PRO A 57 3.62 4.58 3.17
CA PRO A 57 3.20 4.35 1.79
C PRO A 57 4.32 3.84 0.87
N ALA A 58 5.58 4.22 1.14
CA ALA A 58 6.75 3.76 0.39
C ALA A 58 7.04 2.26 0.63
N ASP A 59 6.86 1.76 1.85
CA ASP A 59 7.08 0.34 2.15
C ASP A 59 6.18 -0.56 1.31
N PHE A 60 4.90 -0.20 1.21
CA PHE A 60 3.95 -0.92 0.35
C PHE A 60 4.36 -0.87 -1.12
N VAL A 61 4.80 0.29 -1.63
CA VAL A 61 5.25 0.41 -3.03
C VAL A 61 6.50 -0.44 -3.28
N ALA A 62 7.46 -0.42 -2.35
CA ALA A 62 8.67 -1.22 -2.43
C ALA A 62 8.36 -2.73 -2.39
N TYR A 63 7.40 -3.15 -1.57
CA TYR A 63 6.91 -4.52 -1.55
C TYR A 63 6.28 -4.89 -2.90
N LEU A 64 5.35 -4.08 -3.41
CA LEU A 64 4.73 -4.32 -4.71
C LEU A 64 5.74 -4.44 -5.85
N HIS A 65 6.78 -3.60 -5.87
CA HIS A 65 7.85 -3.69 -6.87
C HIS A 65 8.70 -4.96 -6.76
N ARG A 66 8.77 -5.59 -5.58
CA ARG A 66 9.47 -6.86 -5.38
C ARG A 66 8.60 -8.05 -5.79
N GLN A 67 7.30 -8.01 -5.50
CA GLN A 67 6.37 -9.09 -5.86
C GLN A 67 5.98 -9.08 -7.33
N LEU A 68 5.80 -7.91 -7.93
CA LEU A 68 5.39 -7.79 -9.33
C LEU A 68 6.64 -7.80 -10.21
N PRO A 69 6.86 -8.86 -11.02
CA PRO A 69 7.95 -8.82 -11.98
C PRO A 69 7.74 -7.65 -12.96
N PRO A 70 8.82 -6.99 -13.43
CA PRO A 70 8.73 -5.97 -14.46
C PRO A 70 8.29 -6.64 -15.77
N GLY A 71 6.97 -6.80 -15.96
CA GLY A 71 6.41 -7.51 -17.11
C GLY A 71 5.00 -8.08 -16.92
N ALA A 72 4.44 -8.13 -15.71
CA ALA A 72 3.09 -8.67 -15.48
C ALA A 72 1.93 -7.83 -16.09
N GLY A 73 2.24 -6.75 -16.83
CA GLY A 73 1.28 -5.88 -17.51
C GLY A 73 1.34 -5.91 -19.03
N THR A 74 2.21 -6.70 -19.67
CA THR A 74 2.19 -6.84 -21.13
C THR A 74 1.26 -7.98 -21.52
N LEU A 75 0.03 -7.61 -21.91
CA LEU A 75 -0.85 -8.43 -22.74
C LEU A 75 -0.03 -9.18 -23.81
N PRO A 76 -0.25 -10.49 -24.04
CA PRO A 76 0.22 -11.09 -25.27
C PRO A 76 -0.48 -10.37 -26.43
N SER A 77 0.30 -9.83 -27.36
CA SER A 77 -0.17 -9.31 -28.64
C SER A 77 0.65 -9.98 -29.74
N PRO A 78 0.03 -10.18 -30.90
CA PRO A 78 -0.87 -11.29 -31.26
C PRO A 78 -0.13 -12.60 -31.63
#